data_AF-A0A6L7TV24-F1
#
_entry.id   AF-A0A6L7TV24-F1
#
_cell.length_a   1.000
_cell.length_b   1.000
_cell.length_c   1.000
_cell.angle_alpha   90.00
_cell.angle_beta   90.00
_cell.angle_gamma   90.00
#
_symmetry.space_group_name_H-M   'P 1'
#
loop_
_entity.id
_entity.type
_entity.pdbx_description
1 polymer ?
#
loop_
_entity_poly.entity_id
_entity_poly.type
_entity_poly.pdbx_seq_one_letter_code
_entity_poly.pdbx_strand_id
1 'polypeptide(L)' 'MLSESHFKNVENAHRELSRRFENLRKARASRDPKGIKRAEMEYYQSLQHLYAAVQDAVADGNPHPR' A
#
# COMPACT_ATOMS: atom_id res chain seq x y z
N MET A 1 14.04 9.34 13.69
CA MET A 1 13.07 10.26 13.04
C MET A 1 12.95 9.80 11.60
N LEU A 2 11.74 9.58 11.10
CA LEU A 2 11.53 9.21 9.69
C LEU A 2 12.00 10.37 8.80
N SER A 3 12.85 10.11 7.81
CA SER A 3 13.21 11.12 6.80
C SER A 3 11.96 11.59 6.06
N GLU A 4 11.92 12.86 5.65
CA GLU A 4 10.80 13.45 4.91
C GLU A 4 10.49 12.63 3.62
N SER A 5 11.53 12.11 2.98
CA SER A 5 11.41 11.24 1.80
C SER A 5 10.70 9.93 2.12
N HIS A 6 11.03 9.29 3.25
CA HIS A 6 10.36 8.07 3.70
C HIS A 6 8.91 8.33 4.09
N PHE A 7 8.65 9.43 4.78
CA PHE A 7 7.28 9.83 5.12
C PHE A 7 6.42 10.06 3.88
N LYS A 8 6.93 10.78 2.87
CA LYS A 8 6.23 10.97 1.58
C LYS A 8 6.01 9.65 0.85
N ASN A 9 6.97 8.72 0.89
CA ASN A 9 6.81 7.42 0.25
C ASN A 9 5.69 6.59 0.90
N VAL A 10 5.67 6.52 2.24
CA VAL A 10 4.60 5.86 3.00
C VAL A 10 3.25 6.53 2.76
N GLU A 11 3.19 7.87 2.72
CA GLU A 11 1.96 8.60 2.42
C GLU A 11 1.42 8.25 1.03
N ASN A 12 2.29 8.23 0.01
CA ASN A 12 1.90 7.89 -1.35
C ASN A 12 1.40 6.44 -1.46
N ALA A 13 2.10 5.50 -0.85
CA ALA A 13 1.68 4.09 -0.82
C ALA A 13 0.34 3.91 -0.10
N HIS A 14 0.11 4.65 1.00
CA HIS A 14 -1.17 4.62 1.72
C HIS A 14 -2.32 5.21 0.89
N ARG A 15 -2.08 6.32 0.18
CA ARG A 15 -3.08 6.90 -0.75
C ARG A 15 -3.41 5.94 -1.88
N GLU A 16 -2.43 5.23 -2.42
CA GLU A 16 -2.65 4.19 -3.42
C GLU A 16 -3.51 3.04 -2.88
N LEU A 17 -3.16 2.49 -1.72
CA LEU A 17 -3.93 1.44 -1.05
C LEU A 17 -5.39 1.85 -0.85
N SER A 18 -5.60 3.08 -0.40
CA SER A 18 -6.95 3.63 -0.18
C SER A 18 -7.76 3.67 -1.46
N ARG A 19 -7.18 4.15 -2.58
CA ARG A 19 -7.83 4.16 -3.90
C ARG A 19 -8.15 2.75 -4.40
N ARG A 20 -7.23 1.80 -4.20
CA ARG A 20 -7.45 0.39 -4.60
C ARG A 20 -8.55 -0.26 -3.77
N PHE A 21 -8.65 0.06 -2.49
CA PHE A 21 -9.74 -0.40 -1.63
C PHE A 21 -11.10 0.13 -2.09
N GLU A 22 -11.18 1.40 -2.48
CA GLU A 22 -12.42 1.96 -3.05
C GLU A 22 -12.80 1.28 -4.37
N ASN A 23 -11.82 0.99 -5.24
CA ASN A 23 -12.06 0.24 -6.47
C ASN A 23 -12.55 -1.18 -6.20
N LEU A 24 -11.99 -1.87 -5.20
CA LEU A 24 -12.47 -3.17 -4.76
C LEU A 24 -13.91 -3.11 -4.24
N ARG A 25 -14.26 -2.08 -3.45
CA ARG A 25 -15.65 -1.86 -3.00
C ARG A 25 -16.60 -1.70 -4.19
N LYS A 26 -16.22 -0.90 -5.20
CA LYS A 26 -17.03 -0.70 -6.41
C LYS A 26 -17.16 -1.99 -7.22
N ALA A 27 -16.08 -2.76 -7.38
CA ALA A 27 -16.10 -4.05 -8.06
C ALA A 27 -16.99 -5.08 -7.34
N ARG A 28 -16.98 -5.11 -6.00
CA ARG A 28 -17.91 -5.95 -5.22
C ARG A 28 -19.37 -5.52 -5.39
N ALA A 29 -19.62 -4.21 -5.48
CA ALA A 29 -20.96 -3.70 -5.73
C ALA A 29 -21.48 -4.05 -7.14
N SER A 30 -20.61 -4.10 -8.16
CA SER A 30 -21.01 -4.48 -9.52
C SER A 30 -21.27 -5.99 -9.69
N ARG A 31 -20.89 -6.82 -8.70
CA ARG A 31 -21.02 -8.29 -8.71
C ARG A 31 -20.33 -8.97 -9.89
N ASP A 32 -19.38 -8.31 -10.55
CA ASP A 32 -18.57 -8.90 -11.63
C ASP A 32 -17.43 -9.75 -11.03
N PRO A 33 -17.46 -11.09 -11.16
CA PRO A 33 -16.45 -11.95 -10.55
C PRO A 33 -15.03 -11.70 -11.08
N LYS A 34 -14.90 -11.32 -12.36
CA LYS A 34 -13.59 -11.03 -12.97
C LYS A 34 -13.05 -9.70 -12.46
N GLY A 35 -13.89 -8.67 -12.44
CA GLY A 35 -13.57 -7.36 -11.88
C GLY A 35 -13.21 -7.42 -10.39
N ILE A 36 -13.93 -8.22 -9.60
CA ILE A 36 -13.63 -8.43 -8.18
C ILE A 36 -12.24 -9.05 -8.02
N LYS A 37 -11.96 -10.17 -8.70
CA LYS A 37 -10.66 -10.86 -8.57
C LYS A 37 -9.50 -9.95 -8.97
N ARG A 38 -9.67 -9.18 -10.05
CA ARG A 38 -8.67 -8.18 -10.46
C ARG A 38 -8.46 -7.11 -9.39
N ALA A 39 -9.54 -6.51 -8.89
CA ALA A 39 -9.46 -5.46 -7.88
C ALA A 39 -8.87 -5.98 -6.55
N GLU A 40 -9.12 -7.24 -6.19
CA GLU A 40 -8.49 -7.88 -5.03
C GLU A 40 -6.98 -8.01 -5.23
N MET A 41 -6.51 -8.50 -6.39
CA MET A 41 -5.07 -8.58 -6.68
C MET A 41 -4.41 -7.21 -6.65
N GLU A 42 -5.03 -6.19 -7.25
CA GLU A 42 -4.51 -4.81 -7.24
C GLU A 42 -4.45 -4.23 -5.82
N TYR A 43 -5.45 -4.52 -4.98
CA TYR A 43 -5.45 -4.13 -3.56
C TYR A 43 -4.31 -4.83 -2.79
N TYR A 44 -4.15 -6.15 -2.94
CA TYR A 44 -3.07 -6.89 -2.29
C TYR A 44 -1.69 -6.39 -2.71
N GLN A 45 -1.49 -6.08 -4.00
CA GLN A 45 -0.24 -5.51 -4.49
C GLN A 45 0.07 -4.16 -3.82
N SER A 46 -0.93 -3.27 -3.71
CA SER A 46 -0.73 -1.99 -3.03
C SER A 46 -0.47 -2.14 -1.53
N LEU A 47 -1.01 -3.18 -0.89
CA LEU A 47 -0.75 -3.48 0.52
C LEU A 47 0.70 -3.94 0.72
N GLN A 48 1.20 -4.79 -0.17
CA GLN A 48 2.61 -5.21 -0.16
C GLN A 48 3.55 -4.03 -0.38
N HIS A 49 3.19 -3.11 -1.28
CA HIS A 49 3.97 -1.91 -1.52
C HIS A 49 4.02 -0.97 -0.30
N LEU A 50 2.89 -0.76 0.38
CA LEU A 50 2.86 -0.01 1.65
C LEU A 50 3.71 -0.69 2.73
N TYR A 51 3.61 -2.01 2.84
CA TYR A 51 4.41 -2.77 3.81
C TYR A 51 5.91 -2.61 3.55
N ALA A 52 6.36 -2.73 2.30
CA ALA A 52 7.75 -2.49 1.92
C ALA A 52 8.18 -1.05 2.24
N ALA A 53 7.38 -0.04 1.86
CA ALA A 53 7.68 1.35 2.13
C ALA A 53 7.83 1.65 3.65
N VAL A 54 7.00 1.02 4.49
CA VAL A 54 7.12 1.11 5.95
C VAL A 54 8.37 0.40 6.46
N GLN A 55 8.69 -0.79 5.94
CA GLN A 55 9.90 -1.52 6.31
C GLN A 55 11.17 -0.74 5.98
N ASP A 56 11.28 -0.20 4.75
CA ASP A 56 12.41 0.65 4.34
C ASP A 56 12.55 1.86 5.27
N ALA A 57 11.43 2.50 5.57
CA ALA A 57 11.38 3.68 6.40
C ALA A 57 11.77 3.41 7.87
N VAL A 58 11.47 2.22 8.38
CA VAL A 58 11.88 1.76 9.72
C VAL A 58 13.34 1.30 9.73
N ALA A 59 13.80 0.61 8.67
CA ALA A 59 15.18 0.13 8.55
C ALA A 59 16.18 1.27 8.47
N ASP A 60 15.89 2.33 7.71
CA ASP A 60 16.70 3.55 7.65
C ASP A 60 16.70 4.32 8.98
N GLY A 61 15.55 4.32 9.67
CA GLY A 61 15.41 4.90 11.01
C GLY A 61 16.09 4.11 12.13
N ASN A 62 16.58 2.90 11.86
CA ASN A 62 17.22 2.01 12.82
C ASN A 62 18.71 1.88 12.45
N PRO A 63 19.61 2.72 13.00
CA PRO A 63 21.03 2.45 12.88
C PRO A 63 21.29 1.11 13.55
N HIS A 64 21.68 0.10 12.77
CA HIS A 64 22.19 -1.14 13.33
C HIS A 64 23.27 -0.78 14.37
N PRO A 65 23.14 -1.21 15.65
CA PRO A 65 24.28 -1.21 16.53
C PRO A 65 25.17 -2.40 16.13
N ARG A 66 26.26 -2.06 15.45
CA ARG A 66 27.49 -2.83 15.18
C ARG A 66 27.48 -3.83 14.03
#